data_AF-A0A800ESN9-F1
#
_entry.id   AF-A0A800ESN9-F1
#
_cell.length_a   1.000
_cell.length_b   1.000
_cell.length_c   1.000
_cell.angle_alpha   90.00
_cell.angle_beta   90.00
_cell.angle_gamma   90.00
#
_symmetry.space_group_name_H-M   'P 1'
#
loop_
_entity.id
_entity.type
_entity.pdbx_description
1 polymer ?
#
loop_
_entity_poly.entity_id
_entity_poly.type
_entity_poly.pdbx_seq_one_letter_code
_entity_poly.pdbx_strand_id
1 'polypeptide(L)'
;MQTWAAPRGDGMAGWAALTHCFEPRMLAIPAYVPRNLSSPIQPIWETSMKTAAENPRFRLLMIVFAVSTMALALVSTPLSAQAGQAEREGRALTIGLIGAGTMGGAMGLLFAEAGHQVIFSSRNPDELMELVQSAAPRASAGYADAAAFLGDVIVLAVPPVAIPQIGEDFAHLMQGKVVIDISNPRVDREGPITNEWLEMGTGLAMAQYLPGARLVKAFNTLGARMFQNPMRNGVRIGVPIAGDDEEARNIVADLVRDAGLEPVIVGPLARAKEFDRGSPIWVTGASAQQIRETLSLP
;
A
#
# COMPACT_ATOMS: atom_id res chain seq x y z
N MET A 1 51.94 -43.07 -12.21
CA MET A 1 51.94 -43.37 -10.77
C MET A 1 50.51 -43.61 -10.33
N GLN A 2 50.27 -44.86 -9.91
CA GLN A 2 49.15 -45.49 -9.20
C GLN A 2 47.78 -44.81 -9.04
N THR A 3 46.81 -45.50 -9.65
CA THR A 3 45.38 -45.67 -9.34
C THR A 3 45.10 -46.19 -7.92
N TRP A 4 43.92 -45.94 -7.34
CA TRP A 4 43.27 -46.87 -6.41
C TRP A 4 41.74 -46.86 -6.56
N ALA A 5 41.17 -48.07 -6.47
CA ALA A 5 39.80 -48.46 -6.79
C ALA A 5 38.93 -48.67 -5.53
N ALA A 6 37.61 -48.80 -5.74
CA ALA A 6 36.58 -49.21 -4.78
C ALA A 6 36.73 -50.69 -4.32
N PRO A 7 35.94 -51.16 -3.32
CA PRO A 7 34.71 -51.89 -3.67
C PRO A 7 33.52 -51.82 -2.66
N ARG A 8 32.46 -52.55 -3.05
CA ARG A 8 31.05 -52.65 -2.61
C ARG A 8 30.79 -53.55 -1.38
N GLY A 9 29.55 -53.48 -0.88
CA GLY A 9 28.77 -54.56 -0.24
C GLY A 9 27.44 -53.97 0.31
N ASP A 10 26.29 -54.12 -0.35
CA ASP A 10 25.32 -55.23 -0.40
C ASP A 10 24.58 -55.53 0.92
N GLY A 11 23.24 -55.46 0.89
CA GLY A 11 22.38 -56.01 1.96
C GLY A 11 20.90 -55.59 2.01
N MET A 12 20.06 -56.28 1.22
CA MET A 12 18.64 -56.70 1.46
C MET A 12 17.52 -55.63 1.53
N ALA A 13 16.55 -55.57 0.58
CA ALA A 13 15.35 -56.44 0.43
C ALA A 13 14.48 -56.49 1.71
N GLY A 14 13.18 -56.22 1.78
CA GLY A 14 12.05 -56.14 0.85
C GLY A 14 10.77 -56.49 1.66
N TRP A 15 9.58 -56.30 1.08
CA TRP A 15 8.21 -56.63 1.58
C TRP A 15 7.52 -55.53 2.42
N ALA A 16 6.56 -54.77 1.85
CA ALA A 16 5.12 -55.10 1.67
C ALA A 16 4.35 -55.09 3.02
N ALA A 17 3.09 -54.66 3.18
CA ALA A 17 2.06 -53.94 2.43
C ALA A 17 0.82 -54.01 3.37
N LEU A 18 0.05 -52.91 3.45
CA LEU A 18 -1.41 -52.84 3.65
C LEU A 18 -2.12 -53.89 4.55
N THR A 19 -2.87 -53.41 5.55
CA THR A 19 -4.31 -53.73 5.64
C THR A 19 -5.06 -52.83 6.63
N HIS A 20 -6.26 -52.45 6.21
CA HIS A 20 -7.28 -51.65 6.89
C HIS A 20 -8.35 -52.59 7.50
N CYS A 21 -9.19 -52.02 8.38
CA CYS A 21 -10.49 -52.51 8.88
C CYS A 21 -10.50 -53.48 10.09
N PHE A 22 -11.10 -53.08 11.22
CA PHE A 22 -12.42 -53.57 11.70
C PHE A 22 -12.89 -52.84 12.99
N GLU A 23 -14.22 -52.84 13.16
CA GLU A 23 -15.15 -51.95 13.89
C GLU A 23 -15.18 -51.90 15.44
N PRO A 24 -15.91 -50.91 16.01
CA PRO A 24 -16.15 -50.74 17.45
C PRO A 24 -17.41 -51.46 17.96
N ARG A 25 -17.47 -51.83 19.25
CA ARG A 25 -18.71 -52.25 19.93
C ARG A 25 -18.89 -51.61 21.32
N MET A 26 -20.14 -51.21 21.53
CA MET A 26 -20.74 -50.42 22.61
C MET A 26 -20.69 -51.01 24.01
N LEU A 27 -20.87 -50.16 25.02
CA LEU A 27 -21.75 -50.45 26.16
C LEU A 27 -22.35 -49.14 26.72
N ALA A 28 -23.67 -49.01 26.59
CA ALA A 28 -24.49 -47.95 27.18
C ALA A 28 -25.04 -48.39 28.54
N ILE A 29 -25.05 -47.50 29.53
CA ILE A 29 -25.63 -47.69 30.87
C ILE A 29 -26.83 -46.73 31.00
N PRO A 30 -28.00 -47.16 31.49
CA PRO A 30 -29.18 -46.31 31.58
C PRO A 30 -29.13 -45.42 32.83
N ALA A 31 -29.45 -44.13 32.67
CA ALA A 31 -29.61 -43.18 33.78
C ALA A 31 -31.08 -43.14 34.23
N TYR A 32 -31.29 -43.45 35.51
CA TYR A 32 -32.54 -43.33 36.24
C TYR A 32 -32.74 -41.88 36.70
N VAL A 33 -33.91 -41.28 36.43
CA VAL A 33 -34.26 -39.90 36.83
C VAL A 33 -35.47 -39.92 37.78
N PRO A 34 -35.34 -39.47 39.03
CA PRO A 34 -36.46 -39.01 39.81
C PRO A 34 -36.65 -37.49 39.69
N ARG A 35 -37.92 -37.09 39.82
CA ARG A 35 -38.48 -35.77 39.53
C ARG A 35 -38.62 -34.95 40.84
N ASN A 36 -38.19 -33.69 40.78
CA ASN A 36 -38.67 -32.51 41.53
C ASN A 36 -38.29 -32.30 43.02
N LEU A 37 -37.45 -31.28 43.27
CA LEU A 37 -37.51 -30.41 44.46
C LEU A 37 -37.11 -28.99 44.05
N SER A 38 -38.02 -28.03 44.21
CA SER A 38 -37.90 -26.63 43.82
C SER A 38 -37.41 -25.75 44.99
N SER A 39 -36.21 -25.17 44.87
CA SER A 39 -35.80 -23.90 45.49
C SER A 39 -34.42 -23.47 44.95
N PRO A 40 -34.22 -22.21 44.47
CA PRO A 40 -32.93 -21.77 43.98
C PRO A 40 -32.01 -21.38 45.14
N ILE A 41 -30.95 -22.17 45.36
CA ILE A 41 -29.80 -21.79 46.18
C ILE A 41 -28.97 -20.81 45.34
N GLN A 42 -28.92 -19.54 45.76
CA GLN A 42 -27.99 -18.56 45.20
C GLN A 42 -26.56 -18.97 45.58
N PRO A 43 -25.63 -19.11 44.63
CA PRO A 43 -24.30 -19.60 44.93
C PRO A 43 -23.44 -18.52 45.60
N ILE A 44 -22.81 -18.90 46.72
CA ILE A 44 -22.06 -18.07 47.68
C ILE A 44 -20.89 -17.28 47.05
N TRP A 45 -20.53 -17.56 45.79
CA TRP A 45 -19.47 -16.85 45.07
C TRP A 45 -19.89 -15.46 44.58
N GLU A 46 -21.18 -15.21 44.29
CA GLU A 46 -21.64 -13.88 43.82
C GLU A 46 -21.51 -12.79 44.89
N THR A 47 -21.70 -13.16 46.16
CA THR A 47 -21.52 -12.25 47.30
C THR A 47 -20.05 -11.94 47.57
N SER A 48 -19.16 -12.92 47.28
CA SER A 48 -17.72 -12.82 47.53
C SER A 48 -16.99 -11.96 46.49
N MET A 49 -17.49 -11.90 45.23
CA MET A 49 -16.91 -11.04 44.19
C MET A 49 -17.29 -9.56 44.36
N LYS A 50 -18.49 -9.26 44.88
CA LYS A 50 -18.92 -7.88 45.15
C LYS A 50 -18.14 -7.24 46.30
N THR A 51 -17.82 -7.99 47.36
CA THR A 51 -17.06 -7.48 48.51
C THR A 51 -15.58 -7.23 48.20
N ALA A 52 -14.99 -7.93 47.22
CA ALA A 52 -13.60 -7.71 46.81
C ALA A 52 -13.40 -6.42 46.00
N ALA A 53 -14.40 -6.01 45.22
CA ALA A 53 -14.34 -4.83 44.34
C ALA A 53 -14.47 -3.47 45.07
N GLU A 54 -14.99 -3.49 46.30
CA GLU A 54 -15.21 -2.30 47.15
C GLU A 54 -14.07 -2.05 48.15
N ASN A 55 -13.10 -2.96 48.24
CA ASN A 55 -11.97 -2.82 49.16
C ASN A 55 -10.90 -1.85 48.58
N PRO A 56 -10.64 -0.69 49.21
CA PRO A 56 -9.73 0.32 48.67
C PRO A 56 -8.28 -0.17 48.55
N ARG A 57 -7.87 -1.15 49.36
CA ARG A 57 -6.54 -1.77 49.26
C ARG A 57 -6.40 -2.70 48.05
N PHE A 58 -7.50 -3.31 47.60
CA PHE A 58 -7.54 -4.20 46.43
C PHE A 58 -7.56 -3.40 45.11
N ARG A 59 -8.28 -2.27 45.08
CA ARG A 59 -8.24 -1.32 43.95
C ARG A 59 -6.86 -0.69 43.76
N LEU A 60 -6.19 -0.31 44.85
CA LEU A 60 -4.84 0.24 44.79
C LEU A 60 -3.82 -0.79 44.28
N LEU A 61 -3.93 -2.05 44.71
CA LEU A 61 -3.05 -3.13 44.23
C LEU A 61 -3.23 -3.42 42.73
N MET A 62 -4.47 -3.38 42.23
CA MET A 62 -4.77 -3.55 40.79
C MET A 62 -4.30 -2.37 39.93
N ILE A 63 -4.40 -1.13 40.43
CA ILE A 63 -3.88 0.06 39.73
C ILE A 63 -2.34 0.03 39.66
N VAL A 64 -1.67 -0.38 40.75
CA VAL A 64 -0.21 -0.52 40.76
C VAL A 64 0.27 -1.64 39.83
N PHE A 65 -0.48 -2.74 39.71
CA PHE A 65 -0.16 -3.82 38.75
C PHE A 65 -0.39 -3.41 37.29
N ALA A 66 -1.47 -2.67 36.99
CA ALA A 66 -1.77 -2.19 35.64
C ALA A 66 -0.81 -1.09 35.16
N VAL A 67 -0.32 -0.23 36.08
CA VAL A 67 0.70 0.79 35.74
C VAL A 67 2.09 0.15 35.56
N SER A 68 2.38 -0.95 36.27
CA SER A 68 3.67 -1.64 36.17
C SER A 68 3.84 -2.48 34.90
N THR A 69 2.77 -3.08 34.36
CA THR A 69 2.82 -3.76 33.06
C THR A 69 2.87 -2.78 31.88
N MET A 70 2.29 -1.58 32.03
CA MET A 70 2.35 -0.53 31.01
C MET A 70 3.72 0.18 30.96
N ALA A 71 4.46 0.22 32.07
CA ALA A 71 5.80 0.80 32.13
C ALA A 71 6.91 -0.14 31.60
N LEU A 72 6.72 -1.46 31.62
CA LEU A 72 7.71 -2.41 31.10
C LEU A 72 7.57 -2.72 29.60
N ALA A 73 6.44 -2.41 28.97
CA ALA A 73 6.23 -2.61 27.54
C ALA A 73 6.82 -1.48 26.66
N LEU A 74 7.36 -0.41 27.26
CA LEU A 74 7.90 0.75 26.54
C LEU A 74 9.41 0.67 26.22
N VAL A 75 10.10 -0.42 26.57
CA VAL A 75 11.58 -0.48 26.46
C VAL A 75 12.09 -1.66 25.61
N SER A 76 11.22 -2.39 24.91
CA SER A 76 11.65 -3.55 24.09
C SER A 76 11.32 -3.44 22.60
N THR A 77 11.16 -2.24 22.06
CA THR A 77 11.30 -2.07 20.61
C THR A 77 12.77 -2.23 20.25
N PRO A 78 13.14 -3.15 19.35
CA PRO A 78 14.54 -3.29 18.96
C PRO A 78 15.01 -1.96 18.37
N LEU A 79 16.23 -1.55 18.72
CA LEU A 79 16.84 -0.29 18.28
C LEU A 79 16.76 -0.09 16.76
N SER A 80 16.75 -1.18 15.99
CA SER A 80 16.56 -1.21 14.53
C SER A 80 15.15 -0.83 14.07
N ALA A 81 14.10 -1.16 14.83
CA ALA A 81 12.73 -0.72 14.54
C ALA A 81 12.54 0.77 14.86
N GLN A 82 13.17 1.26 15.93
CA GLN A 82 13.18 2.69 16.26
C GLN A 82 14.01 3.52 15.28
N ALA A 83 15.15 3.00 14.80
CA ALA A 83 15.92 3.62 13.73
C ALA A 83 15.15 3.64 12.39
N GLY A 84 14.46 2.55 12.03
CA GLY A 84 13.63 2.49 10.82
C GLY A 84 12.38 3.39 10.89
N GLN A 85 11.81 3.61 12.09
CA GLN A 85 10.73 4.58 12.29
C GLN A 85 11.24 6.03 12.25
N ALA A 86 12.38 6.33 12.87
CA ALA A 86 12.98 7.67 12.82
C ALA A 86 13.47 8.07 11.40
N GLU A 87 14.01 7.13 10.62
CA GLU A 87 14.35 7.37 9.21
C GLU A 87 13.11 7.55 8.32
N ARG A 88 11.99 6.86 8.63
CA ARG A 88 10.69 7.06 7.94
C ARG A 88 10.07 8.40 8.30
N GLU A 89 10.17 8.83 9.56
CA GLU A 89 9.72 10.16 9.99
C GLU A 89 10.56 11.28 9.36
N GLY A 90 11.87 11.06 9.15
CA GLY A 90 12.73 11.97 8.38
C GLY A 90 12.45 12.01 6.86
N ARG A 91 11.59 11.13 6.34
CA ARG A 91 11.16 11.03 4.93
C ARG A 91 9.67 11.33 4.72
N ALA A 92 8.94 11.73 5.75
CA ALA A 92 7.50 11.96 5.64
C ALA A 92 7.19 13.22 4.81
N LEU A 93 6.96 13.03 3.51
CA LEU A 93 6.52 14.07 2.58
C LEU A 93 5.06 14.48 2.80
N THR A 94 4.74 15.71 2.41
CA THR A 94 3.37 16.15 2.14
C THR A 94 3.05 15.93 0.66
N ILE A 95 2.03 15.14 0.36
CA ILE A 95 1.62 14.77 -0.99
C ILE A 95 0.31 15.48 -1.33
N GLY A 96 0.38 16.40 -2.29
CA GLY A 96 -0.79 17.05 -2.86
C GLY A 96 -1.41 16.20 -3.96
N LEU A 97 -2.61 15.64 -3.73
CA LEU A 97 -3.32 14.82 -4.71
C LEU A 97 -4.37 15.66 -5.43
N ILE A 98 -4.03 16.14 -6.64
CA ILE A 98 -4.95 16.84 -7.53
C ILE A 98 -5.83 15.81 -8.22
N GLY A 99 -7.05 15.63 -7.71
CA GLY A 99 -8.01 14.62 -8.15
C GLY A 99 -8.09 13.42 -7.20
N ALA A 100 -9.05 13.45 -6.29
CA ALA A 100 -9.33 12.36 -5.34
C ALA A 100 -10.33 11.31 -5.86
N GLY A 101 -10.28 11.01 -7.17
CA GLY A 101 -11.09 9.95 -7.79
C GLY A 101 -10.58 8.53 -7.47
N THR A 102 -11.00 7.52 -8.22
CA THR A 102 -10.63 6.11 -7.95
C THR A 102 -9.12 5.87 -7.86
N MET A 103 -8.33 6.48 -8.76
CA MET A 103 -6.87 6.33 -8.75
C MET A 103 -6.23 7.14 -7.61
N GLY A 104 -6.50 8.45 -7.56
CA GLY A 104 -5.89 9.34 -6.58
C GLY A 104 -6.27 9.00 -5.14
N GLY A 105 -7.52 8.62 -4.89
CA GLY A 105 -7.98 8.13 -3.59
C GLY A 105 -7.22 6.89 -3.15
N ALA A 106 -7.13 5.86 -3.99
CA ALA A 106 -6.40 4.63 -3.67
C ALA A 106 -4.91 4.88 -3.40
N MET A 107 -4.25 5.71 -4.23
CA MET A 107 -2.85 6.08 -4.00
C MET A 107 -2.65 6.85 -2.69
N GLY A 108 -3.51 7.83 -2.41
CA GLY A 108 -3.37 8.62 -1.19
C GLY A 108 -3.60 7.81 0.08
N LEU A 109 -4.49 6.80 0.05
CA LEU A 109 -4.62 5.86 1.17
C LEU A 109 -3.30 5.12 1.44
N LEU A 110 -2.67 4.59 0.38
CA LEU A 110 -1.39 3.89 0.50
C LEU A 110 -0.28 4.81 1.00
N PHE A 111 -0.21 6.05 0.51
CA PHE A 111 0.79 7.00 0.98
C PHE A 111 0.58 7.41 2.45
N ALA A 112 -0.67 7.60 2.88
CA ALA A 112 -0.98 7.87 4.28
C ALA A 112 -0.61 6.68 5.19
N GLU A 113 -0.89 5.45 4.74
CA GLU A 113 -0.48 4.22 5.42
C GLU A 113 1.05 4.13 5.55
N ALA A 114 1.77 4.49 4.50
CA ALA A 114 3.23 4.47 4.46
C ALA A 114 3.90 5.54 5.37
N GLY A 115 3.17 6.59 5.76
CA GLY A 115 3.71 7.62 6.67
C GLY A 115 3.54 9.07 6.22
N HIS A 116 3.12 9.30 4.98
CA HIS A 116 3.06 10.62 4.38
C HIS A 116 1.82 11.40 4.79
N GLN A 117 1.93 12.73 4.79
CA GLN A 117 0.76 13.60 4.88
C GLN A 117 0.12 13.71 3.50
N VAL A 118 -1.20 13.60 3.42
CA VAL A 118 -1.93 13.60 2.16
C VAL A 118 -2.99 14.70 2.15
N ILE A 119 -2.96 15.52 1.10
CA ILE A 119 -3.99 16.51 0.84
C ILE A 119 -4.77 16.04 -0.38
N PHE A 120 -5.91 15.39 -0.13
CA PHE A 120 -6.82 15.01 -1.20
C PHE A 120 -7.53 16.25 -1.71
N SER A 121 -7.53 16.47 -3.02
CA SER A 121 -8.28 17.58 -3.59
C SER A 121 -9.33 17.18 -4.61
N SER A 122 -10.40 17.96 -4.58
CA SER A 122 -11.56 17.85 -5.46
C SER A 122 -12.14 19.26 -5.66
N ARG A 123 -13.08 19.38 -6.59
CA ARG A 123 -13.94 20.57 -6.70
C ARG A 123 -14.95 20.64 -5.56
N ASN A 124 -15.25 19.50 -4.93
CA ASN A 124 -16.15 19.37 -3.79
C ASN A 124 -15.39 18.65 -2.64
N PRO A 125 -14.48 19.33 -1.91
CA PRO A 125 -13.66 18.68 -0.88
C PRO A 125 -14.48 18.10 0.28
N ASP A 126 -15.66 18.67 0.57
CA ASP A 126 -16.57 18.18 1.60
C ASP A 126 -17.07 16.74 1.34
N GLU A 127 -17.08 16.31 0.07
CA GLU A 127 -17.45 14.92 -0.30
C GLU A 127 -16.33 13.91 0.00
N LEU A 128 -15.12 14.37 0.36
CA LEU A 128 -13.96 13.51 0.59
C LEU A 128 -13.81 13.06 2.06
N MET A 129 -14.76 13.40 2.94
CA MET A 129 -14.58 13.16 4.38
C MET A 129 -14.41 11.68 4.75
N GLU A 130 -15.11 10.76 4.08
CA GLU A 130 -14.92 9.31 4.30
C GLU A 130 -13.50 8.86 3.91
N LEU A 131 -12.97 9.41 2.81
CA LEU A 131 -11.62 9.11 2.33
C LEU A 131 -10.56 9.68 3.30
N VAL A 132 -10.75 10.92 3.76
CA VAL A 132 -9.91 11.55 4.78
C VAL A 132 -9.91 10.75 6.08
N GLN A 133 -11.08 10.32 6.55
CA GLN A 133 -11.21 9.51 7.76
C GLN A 133 -10.49 8.16 7.62
N SER A 134 -10.54 7.56 6.44
CA SER A 134 -9.85 6.30 6.15
C SER A 134 -8.32 6.42 6.16
N ALA A 135 -7.78 7.63 5.94
CA ALA A 135 -6.35 7.94 5.97
C ALA A 135 -5.92 8.75 7.21
N ALA A 136 -6.78 8.88 8.22
CA ALA A 136 -6.47 9.61 9.44
C ALA A 136 -5.32 8.93 10.23
N PRO A 137 -4.48 9.71 10.94
CA PRO A 137 -4.53 11.16 11.13
C PRO A 137 -3.79 11.95 10.04
N ARG A 138 -3.40 11.29 8.93
CA ARG A 138 -2.45 11.85 7.96
C ARG A 138 -3.09 12.39 6.69
N ALA A 139 -4.39 12.67 6.72
CA ALA A 139 -5.10 13.16 5.56
C ALA A 139 -5.95 14.38 5.88
N SER A 140 -6.08 15.24 4.87
CA SER A 140 -7.00 16.36 4.83
C SER A 140 -7.61 16.45 3.43
N ALA A 141 -8.71 17.22 3.31
CA ALA A 141 -9.30 17.57 2.03
C ALA A 141 -9.14 19.06 1.76
N GLY A 142 -8.97 19.42 0.50
CA GLY A 142 -8.88 20.81 0.07
C GLY A 142 -9.18 20.99 -1.41
N TYR A 143 -9.02 22.22 -1.89
CA TYR A 143 -9.05 22.52 -3.31
C TYR A 143 -7.66 22.27 -3.94
N ALA A 144 -7.61 22.31 -5.27
CA ALA A 144 -6.40 21.97 -6.03
C ALA A 144 -5.23 22.93 -5.73
N ASP A 145 -5.51 24.21 -5.47
CA ASP A 145 -4.54 25.23 -5.05
C ASP A 145 -3.85 24.87 -3.74
N ALA A 146 -4.61 24.43 -2.72
CA ALA A 146 -4.08 24.02 -1.44
C ALA A 146 -3.18 22.78 -1.58
N ALA A 147 -3.62 21.78 -2.36
CA ALA A 147 -2.81 20.60 -2.65
C ALA A 147 -1.51 20.97 -3.39
N ALA A 148 -1.58 21.83 -4.42
CA ALA A 148 -0.43 22.30 -5.18
C ALA A 148 0.54 23.12 -4.32
N PHE A 149 0.02 23.99 -3.45
CA PHE A 149 0.82 24.89 -2.63
C PHE A 149 1.52 24.18 -1.46
N LEU A 150 0.78 23.34 -0.72
CA LEU A 150 1.28 22.69 0.49
C LEU A 150 2.03 21.38 0.23
N GLY A 151 1.81 20.72 -0.91
CA GLY A 151 2.50 19.48 -1.24
C GLY A 151 3.97 19.69 -1.60
N ASP A 152 4.85 18.85 -1.06
CA ASP A 152 6.24 18.68 -1.48
C ASP A 152 6.30 17.95 -2.83
N VAL A 153 5.42 16.96 -2.99
CA VAL A 153 5.20 16.19 -4.22
C VAL A 153 3.73 16.29 -4.61
N ILE A 154 3.46 16.58 -5.89
CA ILE A 154 2.11 16.71 -6.42
C ILE A 154 1.79 15.51 -7.31
N VAL A 155 0.62 14.91 -7.15
CA VAL A 155 0.11 13.87 -8.04
C VAL A 155 -1.05 14.42 -8.84
N LEU A 156 -0.96 14.38 -10.17
CA LEU A 156 -2.02 14.80 -11.09
C LEU A 156 -2.88 13.60 -11.48
N ALA A 157 -3.93 13.35 -10.71
CA ALA A 157 -4.90 12.27 -10.88
C ALA A 157 -6.23 12.77 -11.47
N VAL A 158 -6.14 13.62 -12.49
CA VAL A 158 -7.28 14.19 -13.22
C VAL A 158 -7.34 13.72 -14.67
N PRO A 159 -8.51 13.81 -15.34
CA PRO A 159 -8.59 13.64 -16.78
C PRO A 159 -7.70 14.64 -17.53
N PRO A 160 -7.06 14.27 -18.65
CA PRO A 160 -6.18 15.16 -19.42
C PRO A 160 -6.83 16.48 -19.86
N VAL A 161 -8.15 16.50 -20.11
CA VAL A 161 -8.89 17.74 -20.43
C VAL A 161 -8.84 18.81 -19.35
N ALA A 162 -8.54 18.44 -18.09
CA ALA A 162 -8.41 19.40 -17.00
C ALA A 162 -7.00 20.02 -16.91
N ILE A 163 -6.01 19.44 -17.60
CA ILE A 163 -4.60 19.83 -17.47
C ILE A 163 -4.33 21.24 -17.98
N PRO A 164 -4.88 21.71 -19.12
CA PRO A 164 -4.67 23.09 -19.55
C PRO A 164 -5.10 24.10 -18.48
N GLN A 165 -6.29 23.94 -17.90
CA GLN A 165 -6.79 24.82 -16.84
C GLN A 165 -5.94 24.72 -15.57
N ILE A 166 -5.52 23.52 -15.17
CA ILE A 166 -4.62 23.34 -14.01
C ILE A 166 -3.26 24.01 -14.25
N GLY A 167 -2.74 23.95 -15.47
CA GLY A 167 -1.52 24.63 -15.86
C GLY A 167 -1.66 26.15 -15.75
N GLU A 168 -2.74 26.70 -16.30
CA GLU A 168 -3.06 28.13 -16.21
C GLU A 168 -3.22 28.61 -14.76
N ASP A 169 -3.99 27.88 -13.96
CA ASP A 169 -4.35 28.31 -12.61
C ASP A 169 -3.24 28.04 -11.59
N PHE A 170 -2.50 26.93 -11.72
CA PHE A 170 -1.69 26.39 -10.61
C PHE A 170 -0.25 26.02 -10.98
N ALA A 171 0.20 26.10 -12.24
CA ALA A 171 1.58 25.76 -12.59
C ALA A 171 2.62 26.56 -11.78
N HIS A 172 2.31 27.83 -11.49
CA HIS A 172 3.17 28.69 -10.68
C HIS A 172 3.39 28.17 -9.24
N LEU A 173 2.45 27.40 -8.68
CA LEU A 173 2.56 26.76 -7.36
C LEU A 173 3.42 25.49 -7.37
N MET A 174 3.65 24.93 -8.56
CA MET A 174 4.34 23.65 -8.78
C MET A 174 5.77 23.80 -9.30
N GLN A 175 6.25 25.04 -9.51
CA GLN A 175 7.61 25.30 -9.96
C GLN A 175 8.65 24.75 -8.98
N GLY A 176 9.64 24.03 -9.50
CA GLY A 176 10.69 23.38 -8.72
C GLY A 176 10.23 22.15 -7.92
N LYS A 177 8.92 21.86 -7.88
CA LYS A 177 8.38 20.69 -7.16
C LYS A 177 8.35 19.46 -8.05
N VAL A 178 8.37 18.28 -7.42
CA VAL A 178 8.13 17.02 -8.12
C VAL A 178 6.65 16.92 -8.43
N VAL A 179 6.33 16.71 -9.71
CA VAL A 179 4.96 16.48 -10.16
C VAL A 179 4.88 15.12 -10.84
N ILE A 180 3.97 14.28 -10.35
CA ILE A 180 3.73 12.93 -10.86
C ILE A 180 2.53 12.95 -11.80
N ASP A 181 2.80 12.69 -13.07
CA ASP A 181 1.79 12.48 -14.10
C ASP A 181 1.38 11.00 -14.16
N ILE A 182 0.10 10.72 -13.87
CA ILE A 182 -0.50 9.38 -13.96
C ILE A 182 -1.50 9.25 -15.13
N SER A 183 -1.53 10.23 -16.03
CA SER A 183 -2.56 10.37 -17.05
C SER A 183 -2.45 9.35 -18.19
N ASN A 184 -3.61 8.99 -18.74
CA ASN A 184 -3.75 8.15 -19.93
C ASN A 184 -4.87 8.72 -20.82
N PRO A 185 -4.56 9.62 -21.78
CA PRO A 185 -5.58 10.21 -22.63
C PRO A 185 -6.24 9.20 -23.54
N ARG A 186 -7.51 9.46 -23.83
CA ARG A 186 -8.41 8.66 -24.66
C ARG A 186 -9.26 9.54 -25.56
N VAL A 187 -9.20 9.24 -26.85
CA VAL A 187 -9.94 10.01 -27.87
C VAL A 187 -11.45 10.03 -27.59
N ASP A 188 -12.02 8.94 -27.06
CA ASP A 188 -13.46 8.81 -26.77
C ASP A 188 -13.94 9.64 -25.57
N ARG A 189 -13.02 10.17 -24.75
CA ARG A 189 -13.36 10.97 -23.56
C ARG A 189 -12.89 12.41 -23.66
N GLU A 190 -11.68 12.60 -24.20
CA GLU A 190 -11.01 13.90 -24.21
C GLU A 190 -11.02 14.57 -25.60
N GLY A 191 -11.41 13.86 -26.66
CA GLY A 191 -11.51 14.44 -28.00
C GLY A 191 -10.15 14.72 -28.64
N PRO A 192 -10.07 15.70 -29.57
CA PRO A 192 -8.90 15.90 -30.44
C PRO A 192 -7.56 16.13 -29.73
N ILE A 193 -7.57 16.74 -28.53
CA ILE A 193 -6.36 16.96 -27.72
C ILE A 193 -5.58 15.66 -27.46
N THR A 194 -6.29 14.53 -27.38
CA THR A 194 -5.64 13.22 -27.22
C THR A 194 -4.74 12.86 -28.39
N ASN A 195 -5.12 13.21 -29.63
CA ASN A 195 -4.33 12.83 -30.80
C ASN A 195 -2.95 13.51 -30.77
N GLU A 196 -2.93 14.80 -30.43
CA GLU A 196 -1.70 15.57 -30.28
C GLU A 196 -0.82 15.01 -29.15
N TRP A 197 -1.43 14.65 -28.02
CA TRP A 197 -0.70 14.05 -26.90
C TRP A 197 -0.12 12.67 -27.23
N LEU A 198 -0.86 11.84 -27.96
CA LEU A 198 -0.41 10.51 -28.39
C LEU A 198 0.71 10.61 -29.44
N GLU A 199 0.64 11.57 -30.36
CA GLU A 199 1.68 11.82 -31.35
C GLU A 199 2.99 12.29 -30.69
N MET A 200 2.88 13.22 -29.74
CA MET A 200 4.02 13.77 -29.01
C MET A 200 4.61 12.81 -27.97
N GLY A 201 3.77 11.95 -27.41
CA GLY A 201 4.05 11.20 -26.18
C GLY A 201 3.53 11.95 -24.96
N THR A 202 2.75 11.27 -24.11
CA THR A 202 1.92 11.95 -23.12
C THR A 202 2.73 12.71 -22.06
N GLY A 203 3.94 12.23 -21.72
CA GLY A 203 4.83 12.91 -20.78
C GLY A 203 5.31 14.27 -21.32
N LEU A 204 5.70 14.33 -22.59
CA LEU A 204 6.14 15.59 -23.23
C LEU A 204 4.95 16.54 -23.44
N ALA A 205 3.78 16.01 -23.78
CA ALA A 205 2.57 16.81 -23.89
C ALA A 205 2.18 17.44 -22.55
N MET A 206 2.23 16.68 -21.45
CA MET A 206 2.00 17.18 -20.09
C MET A 206 2.98 18.30 -19.71
N ALA A 207 4.26 18.16 -20.07
CA ALA A 207 5.30 19.13 -19.74
C ALA A 207 5.02 20.54 -20.26
N GLN A 208 4.26 20.68 -21.36
CA GLN A 208 3.90 21.98 -21.94
C GLN A 208 3.04 22.83 -21.00
N TYR A 209 2.29 22.20 -20.09
CA TYR A 209 1.36 22.86 -19.19
C TYR A 209 1.95 23.16 -17.81
N LEU A 210 3.14 22.63 -17.51
CA LEU A 210 3.74 22.69 -16.18
C LEU A 210 5.20 23.18 -16.26
N PRO A 211 5.45 24.35 -16.86
CA PRO A 211 6.81 24.86 -17.01
C PRO A 211 7.48 25.05 -15.65
N GLY A 212 8.70 24.52 -15.51
CA GLY A 212 9.48 24.60 -14.28
C GLY A 212 9.17 23.52 -13.24
N ALA A 213 8.16 22.67 -13.45
CA ALA A 213 7.95 21.49 -12.62
C ALA A 213 8.98 20.40 -12.93
N ARG A 214 9.40 19.65 -11.90
CA ARG A 214 10.23 18.46 -12.04
C ARG A 214 9.33 17.27 -12.36
N LEU A 215 8.86 17.23 -13.61
CA LEU A 215 7.82 16.30 -14.06
C LEU A 215 8.33 14.86 -14.18
N VAL A 216 7.57 13.92 -13.64
CA VAL A 216 7.83 12.48 -13.69
C VAL A 216 6.57 11.75 -14.09
N LYS A 217 6.62 10.91 -15.13
CA LYS A 217 5.53 10.01 -15.48
C LYS A 217 5.70 8.68 -14.74
N ALA A 218 4.67 8.26 -14.01
CA ALA A 218 4.62 7.01 -13.25
C ALA A 218 3.16 6.57 -13.02
N PHE A 219 2.96 5.36 -12.50
CA PHE A 219 1.65 4.77 -12.12
C PHE A 219 0.58 4.65 -13.24
N ASN A 220 0.78 5.24 -14.42
CA ASN A 220 -0.19 5.23 -15.52
C ASN A 220 -0.43 3.81 -16.10
N THR A 221 0.49 2.86 -15.87
CA THR A 221 0.32 1.45 -16.27
C THR A 221 -0.52 0.64 -15.30
N LEU A 222 -1.00 1.23 -14.20
CA LEU A 222 -1.79 0.54 -13.19
C LEU A 222 -3.29 0.82 -13.34
N GLY A 223 -4.10 -0.18 -12.99
CA GLY A 223 -5.50 0.02 -12.67
C GLY A 223 -5.70 0.11 -11.16
N ALA A 224 -6.74 0.81 -10.69
CA ALA A 224 -6.94 1.08 -9.26
C ALA A 224 -6.96 -0.18 -8.36
N ARG A 225 -7.45 -1.32 -8.88
CA ARG A 225 -7.46 -2.60 -8.15
C ARG A 225 -6.05 -3.14 -7.85
N MET A 226 -5.03 -2.72 -8.61
CA MET A 226 -3.64 -3.12 -8.39
C MET A 226 -3.03 -2.43 -7.17
N PHE A 227 -3.61 -1.32 -6.69
CA PHE A 227 -3.21 -0.72 -5.40
C PHE A 227 -3.69 -1.55 -4.21
N GLN A 228 -4.86 -2.21 -4.33
CA GLN A 228 -5.39 -3.10 -3.29
C GLN A 228 -4.63 -4.43 -3.21
N ASN A 229 -4.09 -4.88 -4.35
CA ASN A 229 -3.26 -6.06 -4.43
C ASN A 229 -2.02 -5.77 -5.31
N PRO A 230 -0.95 -5.21 -4.73
CA PRO A 230 0.25 -4.80 -5.45
C PRO A 230 1.15 -5.98 -5.85
N MET A 231 0.61 -7.20 -5.78
CA MET A 231 1.30 -8.45 -6.10
C MET A 231 0.59 -9.15 -7.26
N ARG A 232 1.36 -9.70 -8.19
CA ARG A 232 0.87 -10.62 -9.21
C ARG A 232 1.74 -11.86 -9.21
N ASN A 233 1.13 -13.04 -9.04
CA ASN A 233 1.82 -14.33 -8.96
C ASN A 233 2.96 -14.36 -7.92
N GLY A 234 2.76 -13.70 -6.77
CA GLY A 234 3.76 -13.65 -5.70
C GLY A 234 4.92 -12.68 -5.93
N VAL A 235 4.89 -11.87 -7.00
CA VAL A 235 5.90 -10.84 -7.29
C VAL A 235 5.24 -9.46 -7.25
N ARG A 236 5.95 -8.43 -6.74
CA ARG A 236 5.47 -7.05 -6.77
C ARG A 236 5.26 -6.60 -8.21
N ILE A 237 4.16 -5.89 -8.43
CA ILE A 237 3.88 -5.23 -9.71
C ILE A 237 4.92 -4.13 -9.91
N GLY A 238 5.49 -4.07 -11.10
CA GLY A 238 6.45 -3.06 -11.50
C GLY A 238 5.78 -1.76 -11.96
N VAL A 239 6.42 -0.63 -11.70
CA VAL A 239 5.98 0.70 -12.14
C VAL A 239 7.09 1.36 -12.95
N PRO A 240 6.92 1.56 -14.26
CA PRO A 240 7.88 2.31 -15.06
C PRO A 240 7.86 3.78 -14.67
N ILE A 241 9.04 4.40 -14.62
CA ILE A 241 9.26 5.79 -14.21
C ILE A 241 10.12 6.49 -15.26
N ALA A 242 9.62 7.59 -15.81
CA ALA A 242 10.37 8.44 -16.74
C ALA A 242 10.31 9.91 -16.31
N GLY A 243 11.43 10.60 -16.38
CA GLY A 243 11.59 12.00 -15.98
C GLY A 243 13.01 12.48 -16.28
N ASP A 244 13.18 13.77 -16.56
CA ASP A 244 14.49 14.32 -16.93
C ASP A 244 15.37 14.63 -15.70
N ASP A 245 14.75 14.81 -14.54
CA ASP A 245 15.43 15.04 -13.27
C ASP A 245 15.66 13.70 -12.53
N GLU A 246 16.92 13.38 -12.24
CA GLU A 246 17.29 12.13 -11.58
C GLU A 246 16.80 12.05 -10.12
N GLU A 247 16.92 13.12 -9.36
CA GLU A 247 16.49 13.14 -7.96
C GLU A 247 14.96 13.07 -7.86
N ALA A 248 14.23 13.74 -8.76
CA ALA A 248 12.77 13.61 -8.84
C ALA A 248 12.34 12.17 -9.15
N ARG A 249 13.03 11.48 -10.07
CA ARG A 249 12.77 10.06 -10.34
C ARG A 249 13.05 9.18 -9.12
N ASN A 250 14.08 9.48 -8.34
CA ASN A 250 14.39 8.74 -7.11
C ASN A 250 13.33 8.95 -6.02
N ILE A 251 12.86 10.19 -5.83
CA ILE A 251 11.74 10.50 -4.93
C ILE A 251 10.49 9.70 -5.34
N VAL A 252 10.15 9.69 -6.63
CA VAL A 252 9.00 8.93 -7.13
C VAL A 252 9.22 7.42 -6.99
N ALA A 253 10.45 6.93 -7.16
CA ALA A 253 10.77 5.52 -6.95
C ALA A 253 10.57 5.09 -5.48
N ASP A 254 10.90 5.96 -4.53
CA ASP A 254 10.61 5.72 -3.12
C ASP A 254 9.11 5.69 -2.85
N LEU A 255 8.35 6.66 -3.39
CA LEU A 255 6.88 6.65 -3.29
C LEU A 255 6.24 5.39 -3.92
N VAL A 256 6.80 4.87 -5.01
CA VAL A 256 6.36 3.59 -5.59
C VAL A 256 6.59 2.43 -4.60
N ARG A 257 7.73 2.39 -3.91
CA ARG A 257 8.02 1.37 -2.89
C ARG A 257 7.10 1.50 -1.68
N ASP A 258 6.83 2.73 -1.26
CA ASP A 258 5.93 3.06 -0.15
C ASP A 258 4.49 2.64 -0.47
N ALA A 259 4.08 2.72 -1.74
CA ALA A 259 2.82 2.14 -2.24
C ALA A 259 2.85 0.60 -2.39
N GLY A 260 3.92 -0.07 -1.97
CA GLY A 260 4.07 -1.53 -2.03
C GLY A 260 4.40 -2.09 -3.41
N LEU A 261 4.82 -1.25 -4.36
CA LEU A 261 5.11 -1.60 -5.75
C LEU A 261 6.63 -1.59 -6.00
N GLU A 262 7.07 -2.05 -7.18
CA GLU A 262 8.50 -2.09 -7.54
C GLU A 262 8.84 -1.06 -8.63
N PRO A 263 9.71 -0.07 -8.38
CA PRO A 263 10.04 0.94 -9.38
C PRO A 263 10.97 0.41 -10.47
N VAL A 264 10.75 0.90 -11.71
CA VAL A 264 11.61 0.65 -12.87
C VAL A 264 11.95 1.97 -13.53
N ILE A 265 13.19 2.45 -13.34
CA ILE A 265 13.65 3.68 -14.00
C ILE A 265 13.84 3.41 -15.49
N VAL A 266 13.02 4.05 -16.31
CA VAL A 266 13.06 3.95 -17.78
C VAL A 266 14.07 4.96 -18.36
N GLY A 267 14.15 6.17 -17.80
CA GLY A 267 15.05 7.19 -18.33
C GLY A 267 14.41 8.58 -18.41
N PRO A 268 14.81 9.38 -19.43
CA PRO A 268 14.25 10.71 -19.70
C PRO A 268 12.74 10.70 -19.93
N LEU A 269 12.08 11.84 -19.71
CA LEU A 269 10.63 12.00 -19.86
C LEU A 269 10.14 11.66 -21.27
N ALA A 270 10.95 11.90 -22.31
CA ALA A 270 10.63 11.54 -23.68
C ALA A 270 10.37 10.03 -23.90
N ARG A 271 10.94 9.17 -23.04
CA ARG A 271 10.70 7.72 -23.06
C ARG A 271 9.38 7.30 -22.42
N ALA A 272 8.67 8.23 -21.78
CA ALA A 272 7.38 7.94 -21.14
C ALA A 272 6.36 7.35 -22.12
N LYS A 273 6.46 7.72 -23.41
CA LYS A 273 5.63 7.17 -24.48
C LYS A 273 5.75 5.65 -24.67
N GLU A 274 6.85 5.04 -24.24
CA GLU A 274 7.07 3.60 -24.36
C GLU A 274 6.14 2.79 -23.46
N PHE A 275 5.57 3.42 -22.43
CA PHE A 275 4.64 2.82 -21.49
C PHE A 275 3.30 3.56 -21.42
N ASP A 276 2.96 4.31 -22.46
CA ASP A 276 1.65 4.92 -22.62
C ASP A 276 0.55 3.87 -22.80
N ARG A 277 -0.70 4.33 -22.72
CA ARG A 277 -1.89 3.52 -23.01
C ARG A 277 -1.74 2.82 -24.36
N GLY A 278 -1.90 1.50 -24.35
CA GLY A 278 -1.74 0.65 -25.55
C GLY A 278 -0.36 0.01 -25.68
N SER A 279 0.61 0.38 -24.84
CA SER A 279 1.88 -0.34 -24.73
C SER A 279 1.70 -1.77 -24.20
N PRO A 280 2.64 -2.69 -24.46
CA PRO A 280 2.56 -4.08 -23.98
C PRO A 280 2.56 -4.24 -22.46
N ILE A 281 2.90 -3.20 -21.69
CA ILE A 281 2.94 -3.24 -20.23
C ILE A 281 1.78 -2.46 -19.57
N TRP A 282 0.88 -1.88 -20.36
CA TRP A 282 -0.25 -1.12 -19.83
C TRP A 282 -1.32 -2.03 -19.20
N VAL A 283 -1.57 -1.87 -17.90
CA VAL A 283 -2.58 -2.59 -17.09
C VAL A 283 -2.36 -4.11 -17.11
N THR A 284 -1.12 -4.54 -17.33
CA THR A 284 -0.75 -5.97 -17.30
C THR A 284 -0.30 -6.43 -15.92
N GLY A 285 -0.02 -5.53 -14.97
CA GLY A 285 0.56 -5.91 -13.68
C GLY A 285 1.89 -6.67 -13.82
N ALA A 286 2.66 -6.36 -14.88
CA ALA A 286 3.97 -6.96 -15.13
C ALA A 286 4.93 -6.70 -13.96
N SER A 287 5.84 -7.65 -13.70
CA SER A 287 6.92 -7.45 -12.74
C SER A 287 7.97 -6.48 -13.27
N ALA A 288 8.83 -5.98 -12.38
CA ALA A 288 9.94 -5.12 -12.78
C ALA A 288 10.89 -5.76 -13.80
N GLN A 289 11.13 -7.07 -13.70
CA GLN A 289 11.92 -7.82 -14.67
C GLN A 289 11.24 -7.83 -16.06
N GLN A 290 9.94 -8.15 -16.10
CA GLN A 290 9.19 -8.18 -17.36
C GLN A 290 9.14 -6.80 -18.04
N ILE A 291 9.04 -5.73 -17.25
CA ILE A 291 9.10 -4.36 -17.78
C ILE A 291 10.49 -4.08 -18.37
N ARG A 292 11.58 -4.43 -17.67
CA ARG A 292 12.94 -4.24 -18.19
C ARG A 292 13.15 -4.98 -19.51
N GLU A 293 12.73 -6.25 -19.57
CA GLU A 293 12.79 -7.05 -20.79
C GLU A 293 11.98 -6.43 -21.92
N THR A 294 10.74 -6.01 -21.65
CA THR A 294 9.84 -5.41 -22.65
C THR A 294 10.38 -4.09 -23.20
N LEU A 295 10.98 -3.27 -22.34
CA LEU A 295 11.52 -1.95 -22.68
C LEU A 295 13.01 -1.96 -23.02
N SER A 296 13.62 -3.15 -23.13
CA SER A 296 15.06 -3.33 -23.39
C SER A 296 15.96 -2.51 -22.45
N LEU A 297 15.60 -2.50 -21.16
CA LEU A 297 16.37 -1.85 -20.11
C LEU A 297 17.44 -2.81 -19.54
N PRO A 298 18.57 -2.28 -19.05
CA PRO A 298 19.61 -3.07 -18.40
C PRO A 298 19.13 -3.72 -17.10
#